data_AF-A0A3N8QKA8-F1
#
_entry.id   AF-A0A3N8QKA8-F1
#
_cell.length_a   1.000
_cell.length_b   1.000
_cell.length_c   1.000
_cell.angle_alpha   90.00
_cell.angle_beta   90.00
_cell.angle_gamma   90.00
#
_symmetry.space_group_name_H-M   'P 1'
#
loop_
_entity.id
_entity.type
_entity.pdbx_description
1 polymer ?
#
loop_
_entity_poly.entity_id
_entity_poly.type
_entity_poly.pdbx_seq_one_letter_code
_entity_poly.pdbx_strand_id
1 'polypeptide(L)'
;MSTLNYRTHALNAVANKESDAKVARRIYLSYPTFAFRDHPEKEFDLKDSIASKFGIDIFSIHFAGSGKTGESYHKTANFIPGKSDLDTSIISARLFLKYLEISTEITDQFKDRTKFKDNDEFRQFTGYLKKGILIPECMPICQEKLDWTQFFNNLSQNYIDLFDNVNCWIYSTQKIFELKFSKTIELIRA
;
A
#
# COMPACT_ATOMS: atom_id res chain seq x y z
N MET A 1 15.87 14.58 -19.15
CA MET A 1 14.59 13.88 -19.32
C MET A 1 13.50 14.73 -18.67
N SER A 2 12.38 14.98 -19.35
CA SER A 2 11.26 15.73 -18.73
C SER A 2 10.78 15.00 -17.49
N THR A 3 10.81 15.65 -16.33
CA THR A 3 10.38 15.11 -15.05
C THR A 3 8.89 14.74 -15.15
N LEU A 4 8.57 13.44 -15.13
CA LEU A 4 7.19 12.96 -15.15
C LEU A 4 6.43 13.58 -13.97
N ASN A 5 5.49 14.49 -14.25
CA ASN A 5 4.64 15.15 -13.26
C ASN A 5 3.30 14.43 -13.17
N TYR A 6 3.15 13.60 -12.14
CA TYR A 6 2.01 12.70 -11.97
C TYR A 6 0.70 13.47 -11.82
N ARG A 7 0.71 14.63 -11.13
CA ARG A 7 -0.46 15.50 -10.98
C ARG A 7 -0.91 16.06 -12.32
N THR A 8 0.00 16.60 -13.13
CA THR A 8 -0.34 17.12 -14.46
C THR A 8 -0.93 16.03 -15.36
N HIS A 9 -0.35 14.81 -15.34
CA HIS A 9 -0.91 13.69 -16.08
C HIS A 9 -2.30 13.28 -15.58
N ALA A 10 -2.51 13.27 -14.26
CA ALA A 10 -3.82 12.98 -13.67
C ALA A 10 -4.87 14.01 -14.11
N LEU A 11 -4.57 15.31 -13.97
CA LEU A 11 -5.46 16.41 -14.34
C LEU A 11 -5.81 16.38 -15.84
N ASN A 12 -4.83 16.14 -16.71
CA ASN A 12 -5.07 16.03 -18.16
C ASN A 12 -5.96 14.83 -18.50
N ALA A 13 -5.74 13.67 -17.87
CA ALA A 13 -6.57 12.49 -18.10
C ALA A 13 -8.02 12.72 -17.63
N VAL A 14 -8.20 13.35 -16.47
CA VAL A 14 -9.52 13.75 -15.96
C VAL A 14 -10.21 14.75 -16.89
N ALA A 15 -9.49 15.76 -17.38
CA ALA A 15 -10.00 16.74 -18.34
C ALA A 15 -10.47 16.08 -19.65
N ASN A 16 -9.80 14.99 -20.05
CA ASN A 16 -10.18 14.13 -21.17
C ASN A 16 -11.31 13.12 -20.84
N LYS A 17 -12.05 13.34 -19.74
CA LYS A 17 -13.19 12.52 -19.29
C LYS A 17 -12.83 11.06 -18.99
N GLU A 18 -11.58 10.77 -18.65
CA GLU A 18 -11.22 9.44 -18.14
C GLU A 18 -11.76 9.25 -16.72
N SER A 19 -12.21 8.03 -16.40
CA SER A 19 -12.68 7.72 -15.05
C SER A 19 -11.53 7.70 -14.04
N ASP A 20 -11.81 8.10 -12.80
CA ASP A 20 -10.79 8.13 -11.73
C ASP A 20 -10.13 6.78 -11.51
N ALA A 21 -10.87 5.68 -11.67
CA ALA A 21 -10.33 4.33 -11.59
C ALA A 21 -9.30 4.04 -12.70
N LYS A 22 -9.55 4.54 -13.92
CA LYS A 22 -8.60 4.38 -15.04
C LYS A 22 -7.35 5.22 -14.83
N VAL A 23 -7.52 6.44 -14.31
CA VAL A 23 -6.39 7.31 -13.95
C VAL A 23 -5.57 6.70 -12.83
N ALA A 24 -6.21 6.18 -11.78
CA ALA A 24 -5.56 5.48 -10.67
C ALA A 24 -4.79 4.25 -11.17
N ARG A 25 -5.40 3.40 -12.01
CA ARG A 25 -4.72 2.25 -12.63
C ARG A 25 -3.44 2.68 -13.34
N ARG A 26 -3.51 3.71 -14.19
CA ARG A 26 -2.36 4.19 -14.95
C ARG A 26 -1.24 4.68 -14.04
N ILE A 27 -1.56 5.52 -13.07
CA ILE A 27 -0.57 6.12 -12.16
C ILE A 27 0.06 5.06 -11.26
N TYR A 28 -0.77 4.29 -10.55
CA TYR A 28 -0.28 3.44 -9.47
C TYR A 28 0.23 2.08 -9.96
N LEU A 29 -0.27 1.56 -11.09
CA LEU A 29 0.09 0.23 -11.59
C LEU A 29 0.96 0.23 -12.85
N SER A 30 1.05 1.35 -13.58
CA SER A 30 1.77 1.37 -14.87
C SER A 30 2.93 2.35 -14.92
N TYR A 31 2.84 3.50 -14.26
CA TYR A 31 3.95 4.46 -14.26
C TYR A 31 5.09 3.99 -13.36
N PRO A 32 6.33 4.47 -13.57
CA PRO A 32 7.46 4.23 -12.67
C PRO A 32 7.17 4.73 -11.24
N THR A 33 8.04 4.43 -10.28
CA THR A 33 7.85 4.92 -8.91
C THR A 33 8.71 6.15 -8.70
N PHE A 34 8.13 7.27 -8.23
CA PHE A 34 8.87 8.52 -8.08
C PHE A 34 10.14 8.35 -7.26
N ALA A 35 10.04 7.72 -6.11
CA ALA A 35 11.15 7.60 -5.16
C ALA A 35 12.34 6.76 -5.66
N PHE A 36 12.14 5.93 -6.70
CA PHE A 36 13.16 5.02 -7.21
C PHE A 36 13.68 5.39 -8.61
N ARG A 37 13.30 6.56 -9.15
CA ARG A 37 13.70 6.95 -10.52
C ARG A 37 15.20 6.88 -10.76
N ASP A 38 15.98 7.28 -9.76
CA ASP A 38 17.44 7.31 -9.81
C ASP A 38 18.08 6.05 -9.19
N HIS A 39 17.24 5.11 -8.70
CA HIS A 39 17.64 3.88 -8.00
C HIS A 39 16.77 2.68 -8.40
N PRO A 40 16.68 2.30 -9.69
CA PRO A 40 15.82 1.22 -10.16
C PRO A 40 16.20 -0.16 -9.56
N GLU A 41 17.47 -0.38 -9.24
CA GLU A 41 17.95 -1.58 -8.54
C GLU A 41 17.33 -1.70 -7.14
N LYS A 42 17.22 -0.58 -6.41
CA LYS A 42 16.56 -0.55 -5.10
C LYS A 42 15.06 -0.85 -5.19
N GLU A 43 14.38 -0.43 -6.27
CA GLU A 43 12.98 -0.80 -6.50
C GLU A 43 12.85 -2.32 -6.70
N PHE A 44 13.75 -2.91 -7.49
CA PHE A 44 13.76 -4.34 -7.74
C PHE A 44 14.01 -5.13 -6.45
N ASP A 45 15.10 -4.82 -5.73
CA ASP A 45 15.51 -5.55 -4.51
C ASP A 45 14.43 -5.50 -3.42
N LEU A 46 13.74 -4.36 -3.27
CA LEU A 46 12.65 -4.22 -2.32
C LEU A 46 11.49 -5.12 -2.68
N LYS A 47 11.04 -5.08 -3.94
CA LYS A 47 9.95 -5.93 -4.40
C LYS A 47 10.32 -7.41 -4.34
N ASP A 48 11.54 -7.78 -4.71
CA ASP A 48 12.01 -9.16 -4.67
C ASP A 48 12.06 -9.69 -3.22
N SER A 49 12.49 -8.86 -2.27
CA SER A 49 12.48 -9.19 -0.83
C SER A 49 11.06 -9.49 -0.34
N ILE A 50 10.08 -8.66 -0.70
CA ILE A 50 8.66 -8.86 -0.34
C ILE A 50 8.09 -10.10 -1.05
N ALA A 51 8.37 -10.24 -2.35
CA ALA A 51 7.91 -11.35 -3.17
C ALA A 51 8.38 -12.70 -2.60
N SER A 52 9.67 -12.79 -2.30
CA SER A 52 10.31 -13.96 -1.70
C SER A 52 9.75 -14.27 -0.31
N LYS A 53 9.57 -13.26 0.56
CA LYS A 53 9.01 -13.45 1.91
C LYS A 53 7.61 -14.06 1.90
N PHE A 54 6.75 -13.62 0.99
CA PHE A 54 5.34 -14.05 0.94
C PHE A 54 5.04 -15.11 -0.14
N GLY A 55 6.06 -15.50 -0.91
CA GLY A 55 5.93 -16.42 -2.05
C GLY A 55 4.90 -15.92 -3.06
N ILE A 56 4.94 -14.63 -3.41
CA ILE A 56 4.06 -13.99 -4.40
C ILE A 56 4.86 -13.49 -5.60
N ASP A 57 4.18 -13.19 -6.69
CA ASP A 57 4.81 -12.61 -7.88
C ASP A 57 5.19 -11.13 -7.65
N ILE A 58 6.35 -10.72 -8.17
CA ILE A 58 6.90 -9.37 -8.02
C ILE A 58 5.95 -8.28 -8.58
N PHE A 59 5.20 -8.59 -9.63
CA PHE A 59 4.21 -7.71 -10.24
C PHE A 59 2.93 -7.56 -9.41
N SER A 60 2.78 -8.34 -8.34
CA SER A 60 1.70 -8.14 -7.35
C SER A 60 2.01 -7.01 -6.38
N ILE A 61 3.23 -6.46 -6.40
CA ILE A 61 3.71 -5.43 -5.47
C ILE A 61 3.73 -4.08 -6.16
N HIS A 62 3.02 -3.13 -5.56
CA HIS A 62 2.88 -1.77 -6.06
C HIS A 62 3.15 -0.76 -4.95
N PHE A 63 3.38 0.48 -5.35
CA PHE A 63 3.58 1.58 -4.40
C PHE A 63 2.49 2.62 -4.55
N ALA A 64 2.27 3.34 -3.46
CA ALA A 64 1.27 4.36 -3.29
C ALA A 64 1.86 5.59 -2.60
N GLY A 65 1.00 6.55 -2.26
CA GLY A 65 1.39 7.73 -1.50
C GLY A 65 2.39 8.62 -2.23
N SER A 66 3.07 9.48 -1.48
CA SER A 66 4.03 10.44 -2.00
C SER A 66 5.25 9.76 -2.63
N GLY A 67 5.69 8.60 -2.12
CA GLY A 67 6.77 7.82 -2.73
C GLY A 67 6.45 7.38 -4.17
N LYS A 68 5.18 7.14 -4.48
CA LYS A 68 4.74 6.81 -5.85
C LYS A 68 4.70 8.02 -6.77
N THR A 69 4.08 9.10 -6.33
CA THR A 69 3.69 10.24 -7.19
C THR A 69 4.64 11.43 -7.10
N GLY A 70 5.48 11.49 -6.08
CA GLY A 70 6.34 12.64 -5.73
C GLY A 70 5.69 13.63 -4.76
N GLU A 71 4.39 13.49 -4.49
CA GLU A 71 3.65 14.32 -3.54
C GLU A 71 2.44 13.57 -2.99
N SER A 72 2.06 13.87 -1.75
CA SER A 72 0.81 13.39 -1.17
C SER A 72 -0.33 14.26 -1.66
N TYR A 73 -1.27 13.69 -2.40
CA TYR A 73 -2.48 14.40 -2.82
C TYR A 73 -3.44 14.69 -1.66
N HIS A 74 -3.35 13.95 -0.55
CA HIS A 74 -4.15 14.21 0.66
C HIS A 74 -3.56 15.32 1.53
N LYS A 75 -2.24 15.32 1.72
CA LYS A 75 -1.55 16.25 2.63
C LYS A 75 -0.96 17.47 1.92
N THR A 76 -0.99 17.51 0.58
CA THR A 76 -0.33 18.54 -0.24
C THR A 76 1.14 18.74 0.17
N ALA A 77 1.84 17.62 0.41
CA ALA A 77 3.23 17.59 0.87
C ALA A 77 4.09 16.83 -0.13
N ASN A 78 5.27 17.37 -0.45
CA ASN A 78 6.21 16.72 -1.35
C ASN A 78 6.86 15.50 -0.70
N PHE A 79 7.25 14.52 -1.52
CA PHE A 79 8.13 13.46 -1.11
C PHE A 79 9.51 14.03 -0.75
N ILE A 80 10.03 13.60 0.39
CA ILE A 80 11.36 13.97 0.89
C ILE A 80 12.12 12.68 1.22
N PRO A 81 13.23 12.37 0.51
CA PRO A 81 14.06 11.22 0.81
C PRO A 81 14.48 11.15 2.30
N GLY A 82 14.40 9.97 2.88
CA GLY A 82 14.74 9.68 4.28
C GLY A 82 13.78 10.29 5.32
N LYS A 83 12.69 10.93 4.88
CA LYS A 83 11.68 11.54 5.78
C LYS A 83 10.24 11.18 5.46
N SER A 84 9.98 10.73 4.24
CA SER A 84 8.65 10.28 3.82
C SER A 84 8.57 8.76 3.93
N ASP A 85 7.43 8.25 4.36
CA ASP A 85 7.16 6.80 4.30
C ASP A 85 7.00 6.32 2.87
N LEU A 86 7.29 5.03 2.64
CA LEU A 86 6.92 4.29 1.45
C LEU A 86 5.66 3.46 1.73
N ASP A 87 4.55 3.88 1.12
CA ASP A 87 3.31 3.11 1.14
C ASP A 87 3.36 1.98 0.10
N THR A 88 3.59 0.75 0.54
CA THR A 88 3.59 -0.45 -0.31
C THR A 88 2.21 -1.11 -0.31
N SER A 89 1.86 -1.77 -1.41
CA SER A 89 0.58 -2.46 -1.59
C SER A 89 0.79 -3.79 -2.30
N ILE A 90 0.27 -4.86 -1.72
CA ILE A 90 0.21 -6.18 -2.36
C ILE A 90 -1.20 -6.39 -2.87
N ILE A 91 -1.35 -6.69 -4.16
CA ILE A 91 -2.63 -7.10 -4.75
C ILE A 91 -2.62 -8.62 -4.88
N SER A 92 -3.28 -9.32 -3.95
CA SER A 92 -3.30 -10.78 -3.95
C SER A 92 -4.50 -11.33 -3.19
N ALA A 93 -5.45 -11.93 -3.91
CA ALA A 93 -6.59 -12.61 -3.31
C ALA A 93 -6.14 -13.76 -2.39
N ARG A 94 -5.11 -14.52 -2.81
CA ARG A 94 -4.55 -15.62 -2.02
C ARG A 94 -3.99 -15.13 -0.69
N LEU A 95 -3.15 -14.09 -0.71
CA LEU A 95 -2.56 -13.56 0.53
C LEU A 95 -3.63 -12.92 1.42
N PHE A 96 -4.58 -12.20 0.83
CA PHE A 96 -5.72 -11.64 1.54
C PHE A 96 -6.52 -12.72 2.29
N LEU A 97 -6.89 -13.80 1.61
CA LEU A 97 -7.65 -14.91 2.20
C LEU A 97 -6.86 -15.61 3.32
N LYS A 98 -5.56 -15.87 3.11
CA LYS A 98 -4.69 -16.46 4.14
C LYS A 98 -4.75 -15.67 5.45
N TYR A 99 -4.52 -14.36 5.39
CA TYR A 99 -4.50 -13.52 6.59
C TYR A 99 -5.90 -13.30 7.19
N LEU A 100 -6.95 -13.34 6.37
CA LEU A 100 -8.33 -13.36 6.83
C LEU A 100 -8.66 -14.64 7.60
N GLU A 101 -8.28 -15.81 7.10
CA GLU A 101 -8.48 -17.11 7.75
C GLU A 101 -7.81 -17.12 9.13
N ILE A 102 -6.53 -16.75 9.20
CA ILE A 102 -5.78 -16.62 10.47
C ILE A 102 -6.54 -15.71 11.46
N SER A 103 -6.96 -14.54 10.99
CA SER A 103 -7.66 -13.58 11.84
C SER A 103 -9.02 -14.11 12.32
N THR A 104 -9.72 -14.85 11.46
CA THR A 104 -11.03 -15.43 11.77
C THR A 104 -10.90 -16.56 12.79
N GLU A 105 -9.90 -17.43 12.64
CA GLU A 105 -9.65 -18.55 13.55
C GLU A 105 -9.28 -18.06 14.95
N ILE A 106 -8.30 -17.15 15.05
CA ILE A 106 -7.78 -16.67 16.34
C ILE A 106 -8.83 -15.93 17.17
N THR A 107 -9.79 -15.30 16.50
CA THR A 107 -10.81 -14.45 17.15
C THR A 107 -12.16 -15.14 17.38
N ASP A 108 -12.27 -16.45 17.13
CA ASP A 108 -13.56 -17.16 17.01
C ASP A 108 -14.56 -16.34 16.17
N GLN A 109 -14.20 -16.13 14.90
CA GLN A 109 -15.02 -15.40 13.94
C GLN A 109 -15.34 -13.98 14.39
N PHE A 110 -14.34 -13.28 14.93
CA PHE A 110 -14.43 -11.90 15.43
C PHE A 110 -15.34 -11.70 16.65
N LYS A 111 -15.68 -12.77 17.38
CA LYS A 111 -16.41 -12.69 18.66
C LYS A 111 -15.47 -12.33 19.81
N ASP A 112 -14.28 -12.92 19.84
CA ASP A 112 -13.26 -12.63 20.84
C ASP A 112 -12.45 -11.39 20.44
N ARG A 113 -12.85 -10.24 21.01
CA ARG A 113 -12.18 -8.96 20.79
C ARG A 113 -10.94 -8.77 21.66
N THR A 114 -10.72 -9.61 22.67
CA THR A 114 -9.54 -9.52 23.55
C THR A 114 -8.24 -9.84 22.79
N LYS A 115 -8.36 -10.43 21.60
CA LYS A 115 -7.26 -10.66 20.66
C LYS A 115 -6.80 -9.42 19.94
N PHE A 116 -7.48 -8.28 20.03
CA PHE A 116 -6.99 -7.01 19.50
C PHE A 116 -6.40 -6.20 20.65
N LYS A 117 -5.44 -5.32 20.34
CA LYS A 117 -4.84 -4.43 21.35
C LYS A 117 -5.90 -3.59 22.05
N ASP A 118 -6.84 -3.06 21.28
CA ASP A 118 -7.95 -2.25 21.75
C ASP A 118 -9.14 -2.27 20.75
N ASN A 119 -10.24 -1.61 21.13
CA ASN A 119 -11.44 -1.51 20.30
C ASN A 119 -11.23 -0.70 19.01
N ASP A 120 -10.24 0.18 18.96
CA ASP A 120 -10.00 1.04 17.81
C ASP A 120 -9.22 0.28 16.74
N GLU A 121 -8.26 -0.55 17.12
CA GLU A 121 -7.59 -1.51 16.24
C GLU A 121 -8.60 -2.50 15.64
N PHE A 122 -9.51 -3.06 16.45
CA PHE A 122 -10.59 -3.91 15.95
C PHE A 122 -11.47 -3.20 14.91
N ARG A 123 -11.88 -1.96 15.21
CA ARG A 123 -12.70 -1.15 14.30
C ARG A 123 -11.96 -0.81 13.01
N GLN A 124 -10.67 -0.49 13.09
CA GLN A 124 -9.85 -0.22 11.93
C GLN A 124 -9.71 -1.46 11.06
N PHE A 125 -9.32 -2.59 11.64
CA PHE A 125 -9.15 -3.86 10.95
C PHE A 125 -10.43 -4.27 10.21
N THR A 126 -11.54 -4.39 10.95
CA THR A 126 -12.82 -4.82 10.37
C THR A 126 -13.39 -3.78 9.39
N GLY A 127 -13.14 -2.49 9.62
CA GLY A 127 -13.54 -1.41 8.73
C GLY A 127 -12.85 -1.44 7.37
N TYR A 128 -11.57 -1.82 7.33
CA TYR A 128 -10.83 -2.04 6.08
C TYR A 128 -11.15 -3.40 5.45
N LEU A 129 -11.36 -4.43 6.25
CA LEU A 129 -11.71 -5.76 5.77
C LEU A 129 -13.00 -5.74 4.94
N LYS A 130 -14.03 -5.01 5.39
CA LYS A 130 -15.29 -4.78 4.65
C LYS A 130 -15.09 -4.11 3.28
N LYS A 131 -13.95 -3.44 3.08
CA LYS A 131 -13.58 -2.78 1.83
C LYS A 131 -12.69 -3.68 0.94
N GLY A 132 -12.42 -4.91 1.34
CA GLY A 132 -11.49 -5.82 0.63
C GLY A 132 -10.02 -5.46 0.82
N ILE A 133 -9.69 -4.77 1.92
CA ILE A 133 -8.33 -4.34 2.26
C ILE A 133 -7.96 -4.94 3.61
N LEU A 134 -6.79 -5.54 3.72
CA LEU A 134 -6.24 -6.06 4.97
C LEU A 134 -5.00 -5.26 5.35
N ILE A 135 -4.97 -4.76 6.58
CA ILE A 135 -3.84 -4.05 7.16
C ILE A 135 -3.26 -4.97 8.24
N PRO A 136 -2.15 -5.68 7.97
CA PRO A 136 -1.65 -6.70 8.88
C PRO A 136 -1.24 -6.14 10.25
N GLU A 137 -0.78 -4.89 10.31
CA GLU A 137 -0.49 -4.21 11.57
C GLU A 137 -1.72 -4.02 12.46
N CYS A 138 -2.94 -4.02 11.89
CA CYS A 138 -4.19 -3.96 12.66
C CYS A 138 -4.78 -5.35 12.93
N MET A 139 -4.12 -6.45 12.53
CA MET A 139 -4.62 -7.80 12.80
C MET A 139 -4.76 -8.07 14.30
N PRO A 140 -5.50 -9.13 14.68
CA PRO A 140 -5.40 -9.70 16.02
C PRO A 140 -3.94 -9.99 16.40
N ILE A 141 -3.66 -9.98 17.69
CA ILE A 141 -2.40 -10.39 18.30
C ILE A 141 -2.17 -11.87 17.95
N CYS A 142 -1.22 -12.10 17.04
CA CYS A 142 -0.87 -13.41 16.51
C CYS A 142 0.59 -13.41 16.01
N GLN A 143 1.14 -14.60 15.76
CA GLN A 143 2.51 -14.74 15.28
C GLN A 143 2.70 -14.07 13.91
N GLU A 144 1.71 -14.17 13.02
CA GLU A 144 1.80 -13.64 11.66
C GLU A 144 1.80 -12.10 11.64
N LYS A 145 1.12 -11.46 12.59
CA LYS A 145 1.22 -10.00 12.80
C LYS A 145 2.63 -9.63 13.25
N LEU A 146 3.20 -10.35 14.21
CA LEU A 146 4.56 -10.11 14.70
C LEU A 146 5.60 -10.30 13.58
N ASP A 147 5.50 -11.39 12.82
CA ASP A 147 6.38 -11.69 11.69
C ASP A 147 6.28 -10.62 10.59
N TRP A 148 5.06 -10.12 10.33
CA TRP A 148 4.83 -9.02 9.39
C TRP A 148 5.53 -7.74 9.86
N THR A 149 5.26 -7.32 11.09
CA THR A 149 5.86 -6.11 11.68
C THR A 149 7.39 -6.21 11.71
N GLN A 150 7.95 -7.35 12.15
CA GLN A 150 9.39 -7.54 12.18
C GLN A 150 10.02 -7.48 10.78
N PHE A 151 9.38 -8.10 9.78
CA PHE A 151 9.87 -8.06 8.41
C PHE A 151 9.89 -6.64 7.85
N PHE A 152 8.80 -5.87 8.00
CA PHE A 152 8.74 -4.50 7.47
C PHE A 152 9.59 -3.51 8.26
N ASN A 153 9.81 -3.72 9.57
CA ASN A 153 10.78 -2.96 10.34
C ASN A 153 12.21 -3.17 9.82
N ASN A 154 12.61 -4.44 9.61
CA ASN A 154 13.92 -4.77 9.05
C ASN A 154 14.08 -4.23 7.62
N LEU A 155 13.02 -4.34 6.81
CA LEU A 155 13.01 -3.79 5.46
C LEU A 155 13.19 -2.27 5.50
N SER A 156 12.51 -1.56 6.39
CA SER A 156 12.64 -0.11 6.55
C SER A 156 14.09 0.31 6.85
N GLN A 157 14.79 -0.42 7.73
CA GLN A 157 16.19 -0.13 8.04
C GLN A 157 17.12 -0.23 6.83
N ASN A 158 16.85 -1.16 5.91
CA ASN A 158 17.65 -1.34 4.68
C ASN A 158 17.47 -0.19 3.66
N TYR A 159 16.42 0.63 3.82
CA TYR A 159 16.08 1.72 2.90
C TYR A 159 15.93 3.07 3.62
N ILE A 160 16.54 3.22 4.80
CA ILE A 160 16.43 4.42 5.65
C ILE A 160 16.96 5.69 4.97
N ASP A 161 17.84 5.55 3.97
CA ASP A 161 18.35 6.65 3.17
C ASP A 161 17.28 7.23 2.21
N LEU A 162 16.27 6.44 1.87
CA LEU A 162 15.18 6.82 0.99
C LEU A 162 13.85 7.05 1.72
N PHE A 163 13.57 6.31 2.80
CA PHE A 163 12.27 6.34 3.47
C PHE A 163 12.41 6.33 4.99
N ASP A 164 11.46 6.96 5.69
CA ASP A 164 11.37 6.85 7.15
C ASP A 164 10.88 5.45 7.56
N ASN A 165 9.77 5.01 6.98
CA ASN A 165 9.25 3.65 7.13
C ASN A 165 8.78 3.06 5.80
N VAL A 166 8.79 1.73 5.69
CA VAL A 166 8.15 0.97 4.61
C VAL A 166 6.95 0.25 5.18
N ASN A 167 5.75 0.73 4.84
CA ASN A 167 4.48 0.13 5.26
C ASN A 167 3.92 -0.73 4.14
N CYS A 168 3.09 -1.74 4.44
CA CYS A 168 2.48 -2.56 3.40
C CYS A 168 1.07 -3.04 3.74
N TRP A 169 0.13 -2.80 2.82
CA TRP A 169 -1.25 -3.25 2.93
C TRP A 169 -1.58 -4.29 1.85
N ILE A 170 -2.55 -5.17 2.11
CA ILE A 170 -2.98 -6.20 1.17
C ILE A 170 -4.36 -5.83 0.61
N TYR A 171 -4.50 -5.87 -0.70
CA TYR A 171 -5.74 -5.64 -1.44
C TYR A 171 -6.18 -6.97 -2.05
N SER A 172 -7.47 -7.31 -1.87
CA SER A 172 -8.00 -8.59 -2.35
C SER A 172 -7.98 -8.69 -3.88
N THR A 173 -8.21 -7.57 -4.59
CA THR A 173 -8.21 -7.51 -6.05
C THR A 173 -7.70 -6.17 -6.55
N GLN A 174 -7.29 -6.12 -7.82
CA GLN A 174 -6.92 -4.88 -8.49
C GLN A 174 -8.07 -3.86 -8.48
N LYS A 175 -9.32 -4.32 -8.61
CA LYS A 175 -10.48 -3.43 -8.61
C LYS A 175 -10.63 -2.69 -7.28
N ILE A 176 -10.40 -3.37 -6.15
CA ILE A 176 -10.45 -2.74 -4.82
C ILE A 176 -9.34 -1.69 -4.67
N PHE A 177 -8.12 -2.02 -5.12
CA PHE A 177 -7.00 -1.09 -5.14
C PHE A 177 -7.34 0.18 -5.95
N GLU A 178 -7.83 0.02 -7.18
CA GLU A 178 -8.25 1.14 -8.03
C GLU A 178 -9.34 1.99 -7.37
N LEU A 179 -10.34 1.39 -6.73
CA LEU A 179 -11.40 2.12 -6.03
C LEU A 179 -10.86 2.94 -4.86
N LYS A 180 -9.91 2.39 -4.08
CA LYS A 180 -9.25 3.13 -2.99
C LYS A 180 -8.51 4.36 -3.53
N PHE A 181 -7.77 4.20 -4.63
CA PHE A 181 -6.98 5.29 -5.20
C PHE A 181 -7.76 6.24 -6.10
N SER A 182 -8.92 5.85 -6.62
CA SER A 182 -9.86 6.74 -7.33
C SER A 182 -10.25 7.93 -6.45
N LYS A 183 -10.55 7.67 -5.18
CA LYS A 183 -10.83 8.73 -4.19
C LYS A 183 -9.68 9.70 -3.98
N THR A 184 -8.45 9.24 -4.21
CA THR A 184 -7.27 10.11 -4.14
C THR A 184 -7.16 10.96 -5.41
N ILE A 185 -7.52 10.43 -6.58
CA ILE A 185 -7.60 11.21 -7.83
C ILE A 185 -8.69 12.29 -7.73
N GLU A 186 -9.83 12.00 -7.08
CA GLU A 186 -10.88 12.99 -6.83
C GLU A 186 -10.35 14.22 -6.08
N LEU A 187 -9.47 14.02 -5.09
CA LEU A 187 -8.87 15.12 -4.31
C LEU A 187 -7.91 15.99 -5.10
N ILE A 188 -7.34 15.49 -6.21
CA ILE A 188 -6.47 16.31 -7.08
C ILE A 188 -7.27 17.44 -7.74
N ARG A 189 -8.60 17.28 -7.84
CA ARG A 189 -9.52 18.25 -8.45
C ARG A 189 -9.97 19.35 -7.49
N ALA A 190 -9.80 19.16 -6.18
CA ALA A 190 -10.21 20.09 -5.13
C ALA A 190 -9.16 21.19 -4.94
#